data_AF-A0A936GDH2-F1
#
_entry.id   AF-A0A936GDH2-F1
#
_cell.length_a   1.000
_cell.length_b   1.000
_cell.length_c   1.000
_cell.angle_alpha   90.00
_cell.angle_beta   90.00
_cell.angle_gamma   90.00
#
_symmetry.space_group_name_H-M   'P 1'
#
loop_
_entity.id
_entity.type
_entity.pdbx_description
1 polymer ?
#
loop_
_entity_poly.entity_id
_entity_poly.type
_entity_poly.pdbx_seq_one_letter_code
_entity_poly.pdbx_strand_id
1 'polypeptide(L)'
;MKYISVLFTIFIISIIVLADNGNIPPFIRSLYDFKNGDKLGHFILYGLLTFFITRTFLSSLPSKSRSWVTLSVGLTLALGIAIEEWSQQFFSARTFDLVDLLASFLGVLVGGWVAYKLKK
;
A
#
# COMPACT_ATOMS: atom_id res chain seq x y z
N MET A 1 -11.65 10.28 -7.65
CA MET A 1 -10.54 9.40 -7.23
C MET A 1 -9.34 10.20 -6.73
N LYS A 2 -8.88 11.26 -7.43
CA LYS A 2 -7.70 12.06 -7.00
C LYS A 2 -7.66 12.44 -5.52
N TYR A 3 -8.72 13.07 -4.98
CA TYR A 3 -8.77 13.45 -3.57
C TYR A 3 -8.70 12.25 -2.62
N ILE A 4 -9.40 11.16 -2.94
CA ILE A 4 -9.35 9.91 -2.17
C ILE A 4 -7.94 9.34 -2.19
N SER A 5 -7.27 9.31 -3.35
CA SER A 5 -5.89 8.84 -3.45
C SER A 5 -4.96 9.66 -2.55
N VAL A 6 -5.07 11.00 -2.59
CA VAL A 6 -4.23 11.88 -1.76
C VAL A 6 -4.49 11.64 -0.27
N LEU A 7 -5.75 11.64 0.15
CA LEU A 7 -6.12 11.39 1.54
C LEU A 7 -5.65 10.01 2.02
N PHE A 8 -5.81 8.98 1.18
CA PHE A 8 -5.39 7.63 1.51
C PHE A 8 -3.86 7.50 1.56
N THR A 9 -3.12 8.17 0.67
CA THR A 9 -1.66 8.24 0.75
C THR A 9 -1.20 8.91 2.04
N ILE A 10 -1.80 10.04 2.43
CA ILE A 10 -1.49 10.72 3.70
C ILE A 10 -1.78 9.81 4.89
N PHE A 11 -2.90 9.09 4.84
CA PHE A 11 -3.25 8.10 5.85
C PHE A 11 -2.20 6.99 5.96
N ILE A 12 -1.76 6.38 4.85
CA ILE A 12 -0.71 5.36 4.86
C ILE A 12 0.60 5.91 5.43
N ILE A 13 1.04 7.09 5.00
CA ILE A 13 2.25 7.74 5.54
C ILE A 13 2.12 7.95 7.06
N SER A 14 0.93 8.36 7.53
CA SER A 14 0.67 8.54 8.96
C SER A 14 0.78 7.22 9.73
N ILE A 15 0.27 6.12 9.18
CA ILE A 15 0.40 4.78 9.79
C ILE A 15 1.86 4.35 9.85
N ILE A 16 2.64 4.53 8.77
CA ILE A 16 4.08 4.21 8.74
C ILE A 16 4.81 4.99 9.83
N VAL A 17 4.64 6.32 9.87
CA VAL A 17 5.30 7.18 10.88
C VAL A 17 4.91 6.78 12.31
N LEU A 18 3.65 6.45 12.57
CA LEU A 18 3.22 6.01 13.89
C LEU A 18 3.80 4.64 14.25
N ALA A 19 3.88 3.71 13.28
CA ALA A 19 4.43 2.37 13.47
C ALA A 19 5.94 2.42 13.74
N ASP A 20 6.68 3.20 12.96
CA ASP A 20 8.14 3.39 13.10
C ASP A 20 8.53 3.93 14.48
N ASN A 21 7.69 4.78 15.05
CA ASN A 21 7.88 5.32 16.40
C ASN A 21 7.27 4.46 17.52
N GLY A 22 6.65 3.32 17.19
CA GLY A 22 5.96 2.47 18.18
C GLY A 22 4.73 3.09 18.82
N ASN A 23 4.18 4.14 18.20
CA ASN A 23 3.11 4.99 18.74
C ASN A 23 1.73 4.72 18.12
N ILE A 24 1.53 3.52 17.55
CA ILE A 24 0.21 3.11 17.04
C ILE A 24 -0.81 3.12 18.20
N PRO A 25 -1.92 3.88 18.10
CA PRO A 25 -2.91 3.94 19.16
C PRO A 25 -3.47 2.55 19.51
N PRO A 26 -3.74 2.25 20.79
CA PRO A 26 -4.22 0.93 21.21
C PRO A 26 -5.50 0.47 20.49
N PHE A 27 -6.41 1.38 20.19
CA PHE A 27 -7.64 1.05 19.46
C PHE A 27 -7.36 0.59 18.02
N ILE A 28 -6.37 1.20 17.34
CA ILE A 28 -5.93 0.73 16.00
C ILE A 28 -5.24 -0.61 16.13
N ARG A 29 -4.38 -0.78 17.14
CA ARG A 29 -3.70 -2.05 17.41
C ARG A 29 -4.68 -3.21 17.58
N SER A 30 -5.78 -2.98 18.30
CA SER A 30 -6.82 -4.00 18.50
C SER A 30 -7.52 -4.46 17.21
N LEU A 31 -7.50 -3.66 16.13
CA LEU A 31 -8.12 -4.03 14.85
C LEU A 31 -7.37 -5.16 14.13
N TYR A 32 -6.08 -5.33 14.42
CA TYR A 32 -5.23 -6.34 13.78
C TYR A 32 -4.52 -7.25 14.80
N ASP A 33 -4.93 -7.19 16.08
CA ASP A 33 -4.37 -8.03 17.15
C ASP A 33 -4.94 -9.45 17.11
N PHE A 34 -4.56 -10.18 16.07
CA PHE A 34 -4.84 -11.59 15.88
C PHE A 34 -3.75 -12.22 15.00
N LYS A 35 -3.76 -13.56 14.90
CA LYS A 35 -2.77 -14.29 14.12
C LYS A 35 -2.75 -13.81 12.67
N ASN A 36 -1.60 -13.29 12.22
CA ASN A 36 -1.38 -12.73 10.87
C ASN A 36 -2.20 -11.46 10.56
N GLY A 37 -2.73 -10.75 11.56
CA GLY A 37 -3.49 -9.51 11.32
C GLY A 37 -2.65 -8.42 10.65
N ASP A 38 -1.37 -8.32 11.00
CA ASP A 38 -0.41 -7.40 10.38
C ASP A 38 -0.29 -7.65 8.86
N LYS A 39 -0.03 -8.91 8.47
CA LYS A 39 0.03 -9.37 7.07
C LYS A 39 -1.24 -9.04 6.28
N LEU A 40 -2.41 -9.24 6.91
CA LEU A 40 -3.69 -8.88 6.31
C LEU A 40 -3.81 -7.36 6.13
N GLY A 41 -3.34 -6.58 7.10
CA GLY A 41 -3.20 -5.14 7.02
C GLY A 41 -2.34 -4.71 5.83
N HIS A 42 -1.12 -5.26 5.72
CA HIS A 42 -0.21 -5.03 4.59
C HIS A 42 -0.89 -5.30 3.23
N PHE A 43 -1.55 -6.45 3.10
CA PHE A 43 -2.27 -6.81 1.88
C PHE A 43 -3.40 -5.80 1.54
N ILE A 44 -4.27 -5.50 2.51
CA ILE A 44 -5.44 -4.64 2.29
C ILE A 44 -5.00 -3.20 2.02
N LEU A 45 -4.14 -2.64 2.87
CA LEU A 45 -3.72 -1.25 2.82
C LEU A 45 -2.98 -0.94 1.52
N TYR A 46 -1.98 -1.74 1.17
CA TYR A 46 -1.24 -1.54 -0.08
C TYR A 46 -2.04 -1.87 -1.33
N GLY A 47 -3.01 -2.80 -1.23
CA GLY A 47 -3.96 -3.06 -2.32
C GLY A 47 -4.90 -1.89 -2.58
N LEU A 48 -5.49 -1.29 -1.54
CA LEU A 48 -6.33 -0.11 -1.66
C LEU A 48 -5.54 1.11 -2.16
N LEU A 49 -4.32 1.33 -1.64
CA LEU A 49 -3.43 2.39 -2.09
C LEU A 49 -3.17 2.27 -3.60
N THR A 50 -2.74 1.08 -4.04
CA THR A 50 -2.45 0.79 -5.44
C THR A 50 -3.70 0.98 -6.31
N PHE A 51 -4.85 0.50 -5.85
CA PHE A 51 -6.11 0.65 -6.55
C PHE A 51 -6.45 2.12 -6.79
N PHE A 52 -6.45 2.94 -5.74
CA PHE A 52 -6.83 4.35 -5.84
C PHE A 52 -5.85 5.14 -6.73
N ILE A 53 -4.54 4.93 -6.54
CA ILE A 53 -3.51 5.62 -7.34
C ILE A 53 -3.65 5.22 -8.81
N THR A 54 -3.77 3.91 -9.10
CA THR A 54 -3.92 3.41 -10.48
C THR A 54 -5.16 4.01 -11.14
N ARG A 55 -6.31 4.04 -10.45
CA ARG A 55 -7.55 4.66 -10.97
C ARG A 55 -7.39 6.14 -11.26
N THR A 56 -6.68 6.87 -10.40
CA THR A 56 -6.39 8.29 -10.61
C THR A 56 -5.55 8.48 -11.86
N PHE A 57 -4.43 7.78 -12.02
CA PHE A 57 -3.58 7.90 -13.21
C PHE A 57 -4.25 7.43 -14.50
N LEU A 58 -5.03 6.34 -14.47
CA LEU A 58 -5.82 5.89 -15.62
C LEU A 58 -6.82 6.94 -16.08
N SER A 59 -7.36 7.75 -15.16
CA SER A 59 -8.29 8.84 -15.51
C SER A 59 -7.57 10.11 -15.98
N SER A 60 -6.34 10.35 -15.52
CA SER A 60 -5.57 11.55 -15.83
C SER A 60 -4.67 11.42 -17.06
N LEU A 61 -4.37 10.20 -17.52
CA LEU A 61 -3.52 9.92 -18.67
C LEU A 61 -4.27 9.14 -19.77
N PRO A 62 -5.32 9.71 -20.39
CA PRO A 62 -6.15 8.99 -21.36
C PRO A 62 -5.39 8.57 -22.64
N SER A 63 -4.27 9.23 -22.96
CA SER A 63 -3.43 8.91 -24.12
C SER A 63 -2.45 7.76 -23.89
N LYS A 64 -2.29 7.28 -22.65
CA LYS A 64 -1.39 6.16 -22.32
C LYS A 64 -2.17 4.85 -22.26
N SER A 65 -1.50 3.75 -22.60
CA SER A 65 -2.13 2.43 -22.51
C SER A 65 -2.42 2.09 -21.04
N ARG A 66 -3.59 1.48 -20.79
CA ARG A 66 -4.00 1.10 -19.43
C ARG A 66 -3.00 0.15 -18.77
N SER A 67 -2.44 -0.77 -19.55
CA SER A 67 -1.44 -1.73 -19.08
C SER A 67 -0.16 -1.04 -18.66
N TRP A 68 0.31 -0.07 -19.45
CA TRP A 68 1.50 0.71 -19.11
C TRP A 68 1.29 1.49 -17.81
N VAL A 69 0.17 2.22 -17.68
CA VAL A 69 -0.14 2.98 -16.46
C VAL A 69 -0.21 2.06 -15.23
N THR A 70 -0.92 0.94 -15.34
CA THR A 70 -1.07 -0.01 -14.22
C THR A 70 0.27 -0.62 -13.81
N LEU A 71 1.10 -1.03 -14.79
CA LEU A 71 2.41 -1.60 -14.53
C LEU A 71 3.36 -0.56 -13.92
N SER A 72 3.40 0.66 -14.45
CA SER A 72 4.23 1.73 -13.92
C SER A 72 3.88 2.07 -12.48
N VAL A 73 2.59 2.24 -12.17
CA VAL A 73 2.14 2.49 -10.78
C VAL A 73 2.49 1.31 -9.87
N GLY A 74 2.22 0.09 -10.31
CA GLY A 74 2.51 -1.12 -9.52
C GLY A 74 4.00 -1.27 -9.20
N LEU A 75 4.88 -1.09 -10.19
CA LEU A 75 6.34 -1.19 -9.99
C LEU A 75 6.87 -0.05 -9.10
N THR A 76 6.39 1.18 -9.28
CA THR A 76 6.79 2.31 -8.43
C THR A 76 6.39 2.08 -6.97
N LEU A 77 5.16 1.62 -6.72
CA LEU A 77 4.70 1.34 -5.36
C LEU A 77 5.41 0.12 -4.76
N ALA A 78 5.61 -0.95 -5.53
CA ALA A 78 6.36 -2.12 -5.07
C ALA A 78 7.79 -1.75 -4.65
N LEU A 79 8.48 -0.91 -5.44
CA LEU A 79 9.81 -0.43 -5.07
C LEU A 79 9.78 0.40 -3.78
N GLY A 80 8.83 1.33 -3.66
CA GLY A 80 8.68 2.16 -2.46
C GLY A 80 8.41 1.33 -1.20
N ILE A 81 7.52 0.35 -1.30
CA ILE A 81 7.21 -0.59 -0.20
C ILE A 81 8.42 -1.43 0.16
N ALA A 82 9.18 -1.93 -0.82
CA ALA A 82 10.39 -2.71 -0.55
C ALA A 82 11.44 -1.89 0.21
N ILE A 83 11.59 -0.60 -0.13
CA ILE A 83 12.49 0.32 0.58
C ILE A 83 11.98 0.59 1.99
N GLU A 84 10.67 0.84 2.16
CA GLU A 84 10.05 1.07 3.46
C GLU A 84 10.21 -0.13 4.38
N GLU A 85 9.83 -1.32 3.94
CA GLU A 85 9.95 -2.56 4.70
C GLU A 85 11.42 -2.86 5.05
N TRP A 86 12.34 -2.67 4.09
CA TRP A 86 13.78 -2.79 4.34
C TRP A 86 14.27 -1.76 5.38
N SER A 87 13.71 -0.55 5.40
CA SER A 87 14.11 0.49 6.35
C SER A 87 13.71 0.16 7.80
N GLN A 88 12.72 -0.70 8.00
CA GLN A 88 12.23 -1.11 9.31
C GLN A 88 13.33 -1.72 10.21
N GLN A 89 14.37 -2.31 9.63
CA GLN A 89 15.51 -2.84 10.39
C GLN A 89 16.28 -1.76 11.19
N PHE A 90 16.10 -0.48 10.85
CA PHE A 90 16.72 0.65 11.54
C PHE A 90 15.84 1.25 12.65
N PHE A 91 14.62 0.73 12.84
CA PHE A 91 13.67 1.22 13.85
C PHE A 91 13.46 0.16 14.94
N SER A 92 13.62 0.57 16.20
CA SER A 92 13.50 -0.36 17.35
C SER A 92 12.10 -0.91 17.60
N ALA A 93 11.07 -0.23 17.07
CA ALA A 93 9.67 -0.62 17.20
C ALA A 93 9.17 -1.52 16.06
N ARG A 94 10.00 -1.78 15.04
CA ARG A 94 9.63 -2.53 13.83
C ARG A 94 10.61 -3.68 13.61
N THR A 95 10.16 -4.66 12.83
CA THR A 95 10.96 -5.82 12.46
C THR A 95 10.71 -6.09 11.00
N PHE A 96 11.78 -6.14 10.20
CA PHE A 96 11.68 -6.58 8.81
C PHE A 96 11.12 -8.00 8.74
N ASP A 97 9.99 -8.19 8.06
CA ASP A 97 9.40 -9.51 7.78
C ASP A 97 9.19 -9.69 6.27
N LEU A 98 9.84 -10.71 5.70
CA LEU A 98 9.67 -11.05 4.30
C LEU A 98 8.22 -11.44 3.96
N VAL A 99 7.48 -11.99 4.92
CA VAL A 99 6.07 -12.36 4.73
C VAL A 99 5.20 -11.11 4.63
N ASP A 100 5.49 -10.04 5.36
CA ASP A 100 4.80 -8.75 5.26
C ASP A 100 5.10 -8.07 3.92
N LEU A 101 6.35 -8.16 3.45
CA LEU A 101 6.71 -7.70 2.10
C LEU A 101 5.92 -8.45 1.01
N LEU A 102 5.84 -9.78 1.11
CA LEU A 102 5.07 -10.60 0.17
C LEU A 102 3.58 -10.27 0.22
N ALA A 103 3.00 -10.10 1.40
CA ALA A 103 1.61 -9.70 1.57
C ALA A 103 1.34 -8.33 0.91
N SER A 104 2.27 -7.38 1.09
CA SER A 104 2.21 -6.05 0.47
C SER A 104 2.24 -6.14 -1.06
N PHE A 105 3.15 -6.94 -1.64
CA PHE A 105 3.23 -7.15 -3.09
C PHE A 105 1.98 -7.83 -3.65
N LEU A 106 1.41 -8.81 -2.95
CA LEU A 106 0.14 -9.40 -3.34
C LEU A 106 -0.99 -8.35 -3.33
N GLY A 107 -1.00 -7.46 -2.33
CA GLY A 107 -1.88 -6.31 -2.28
C GLY A 107 -1.74 -5.43 -3.53
N VAL A 108 -0.53 -5.01 -3.87
CA VAL A 108 -0.21 -4.21 -5.07
C VAL A 108 -0.72 -4.90 -6.34
N LEU A 109 -0.44 -6.20 -6.51
CA LEU A 109 -0.87 -6.97 -7.68
C LEU A 109 -2.40 -7.00 -7.81
N VAL A 110 -3.10 -7.34 -6.71
CA VAL A 110 -4.56 -7.43 -6.70
C VAL A 110 -5.19 -6.05 -6.91
N GLY A 111 -4.72 -5.02 -6.21
CA GLY A 111 -5.21 -3.65 -6.32
C GLY A 111 -5.05 -3.08 -7.74
N GLY A 112 -3.88 -3.29 -8.34
CA GLY A 112 -3.60 -2.92 -9.73
C GLY A 112 -4.47 -3.68 -10.72
N TRP A 113 -4.64 -4.99 -10.54
CA TRP A 113 -5.50 -5.81 -11.39
C TRP A 113 -6.97 -5.39 -11.34
N VAL A 114 -7.52 -5.15 -10.14
CA VAL A 114 -8.90 -4.66 -9.96
C VAL A 114 -9.06 -3.30 -10.62
N ALA A 115 -8.12 -2.37 -10.43
CA ALA A 115 -8.15 -1.06 -11.08
C ALA A 115 -8.10 -1.16 -12.61
N TYR A 116 -7.31 -2.09 -13.14
CA TYR A 116 -7.18 -2.34 -14.57
C TYR A 116 -8.47 -2.95 -15.17
N LYS A 117 -9.11 -3.89 -14.47
CA LYS A 117 -10.33 -4.58 -14.95
C LYS A 117 -11.57 -3.70 -14.92
N LEU A 118 -11.69 -2.83 -13.92
CA LEU A 118 -12.81 -1.90 -13.88
C LEU A 118 -12.69 -0.88 -15.02
N LYS A 119 -13.52 -1.06 -16.05
CA LYS A 119 -13.74 -0.03 -17.07
C LYS A 119 -14.45 1.17 -16.43
N LYS A 120 -14.29 2.33 -17.06
CA LYS A 120 -14.95 3.56 -16.61
C LYS A 120 -16.46 3.37 -16.66
#